data_AF-A0A1M6XJX9-F1
#
_entry.id   AF-A0A1M6XJX9-F1
#
_cell.length_a   1.000
_cell.length_b   1.000
_cell.length_c   1.000
_cell.angle_alpha   90.00
_cell.angle_beta   90.00
_cell.angle_gamma   90.00
#
_symmetry.space_group_name_H-M   'P 1'
#
loop_
_entity.id
_entity.type
_entity.pdbx_description
1 polymer ?
#
loop_
_entity_poly.entity_id
_entity_poly.type
_entity_poly.pdbx_seq_one_letter_code
_entity_poly.pdbx_strand_id
1 'polypeptide(L)'
;MFSSRDAFENDFCPVRDELLGEMYRANANGLPMLVESVSADVRAMLALFCYRRSHLHALAVAIAASCTERHLIQLGGRVGSTLYALSREPAARSAPSSSYGHRKPITLSTKPLSTFAPIEDEIDDEVEAVTA
;
A
#
# COMPACT_ATOMS: atom_id res chain seq x y z
N MET A 1 -15.58 1.56 34.25
CA MET A 1 -15.71 0.59 33.15
C MET A 1 -16.19 1.37 31.94
N PHE A 2 -15.36 1.56 30.92
CA PHE A 2 -15.84 2.18 29.68
C PHE A 2 -16.72 1.16 28.95
N SER A 3 -17.95 1.55 28.62
CA SER A 3 -18.81 0.72 27.77
C SER A 3 -18.12 0.52 26.44
N SER A 4 -18.16 -0.69 25.88
CA SER A 4 -17.60 -0.96 24.55
C SER A 4 -18.15 -0.03 23.45
N ARG A 5 -19.30 0.61 23.71
CA ARG A 5 -19.88 1.70 22.90
C ARG A 5 -19.10 3.03 22.99
N ASP A 6 -18.63 3.44 24.17
CA ASP A 6 -17.87 4.69 24.34
C ASP A 6 -16.48 4.61 23.71
N ALA A 7 -15.85 3.44 23.76
CA ALA A 7 -14.58 3.19 23.06
C ALA A 7 -14.77 3.25 21.54
N PHE A 8 -15.94 2.81 21.05
CA PHE A 8 -16.32 2.97 19.65
C PHE A 8 -16.57 4.45 19.31
N GLU A 9 -17.24 5.25 20.13
CA GLU A 9 -17.47 6.67 19.79
C GLU A 9 -16.22 7.56 19.90
N ASN A 10 -15.28 7.27 20.81
CA ASN A 10 -14.13 8.14 21.10
C ASN A 10 -12.86 7.86 20.27
N ASP A 11 -12.93 7.09 19.19
CA ASP A 11 -11.78 6.86 18.30
C ASP A 11 -10.52 6.32 19.03
N PHE A 12 -10.70 5.53 20.09
CA PHE A 12 -9.60 4.93 20.82
C PHE A 12 -9.12 3.65 20.13
N CYS A 13 -7.82 3.58 19.83
CA CYS A 13 -7.23 2.35 19.30
C CYS A 13 -7.15 1.30 20.42
N PRO A 14 -7.76 0.11 20.28
CA PRO A 14 -7.78 -0.90 21.35
C PRO A 14 -6.44 -1.63 21.51
N VAL A 15 -5.46 -1.31 20.67
CA VAL A 15 -4.09 -1.84 20.71
C VAL A 15 -3.09 -0.68 20.71
N ARG A 16 -1.84 -0.98 21.08
CA ARG A 16 -0.77 0.01 21.02
C ARG A 16 -0.40 0.35 19.57
N ASP A 17 0.12 1.56 19.37
CA ASP A 17 0.52 2.06 18.05
C ASP A 17 1.61 1.20 17.39
N GLU A 18 2.51 0.59 18.18
CA GLU A 18 3.55 -0.28 17.65
C GLU A 18 2.93 -1.53 16.97
N LEU A 19 1.99 -2.19 17.64
CA LEU A 19 1.31 -3.38 17.09
C LEU A 19 0.45 -3.03 15.87
N LEU A 20 -0.24 -1.88 15.91
CA LEU A 20 -1.01 -1.41 14.76
C LEU A 20 -0.09 -1.13 13.56
N GLY A 21 1.07 -0.51 13.80
CA GLY A 21 2.08 -0.25 12.78
C GLY A 21 2.65 -1.53 12.17
N GLU A 22 2.91 -2.55 12.99
CA GLU A 22 3.33 -3.88 12.53
C GLU A 22 2.26 -4.54 11.65
N MET A 23 1.00 -4.55 12.09
CA MET A 23 -0.12 -5.08 11.30
C MET A 23 -0.30 -4.34 9.97
N TYR A 24 -0.18 -3.02 9.98
CA TYR A 24 -0.32 -2.21 8.76
C TYR A 24 0.77 -2.49 7.72
N ARG A 25 1.98 -2.82 8.17
CA ARG A 25 3.14 -3.14 7.30
C ARG A 25 3.28 -4.63 7.01
N ALA A 26 2.51 -5.48 7.69
CA ALA A 26 2.59 -6.92 7.54
C ALA A 26 2.15 -7.36 6.13
N ASN A 27 2.82 -8.38 5.61
CA ASN A 27 2.41 -9.02 4.37
C ASN A 27 1.21 -9.96 4.60
N ALA A 28 0.64 -10.50 3.51
CA ALA A 28 -0.53 -11.39 3.56
C ALA A 28 -0.34 -12.64 4.44
N ASN A 29 0.89 -13.11 4.65
CA ASN A 29 1.21 -14.26 5.49
C ASN A 29 1.45 -13.87 6.95
N GLY A 30 1.96 -12.65 7.20
CA GLY A 30 2.27 -12.16 8.55
C GLY A 30 1.05 -11.59 9.29
N LEU A 31 0.14 -10.95 8.57
CA LEU A 31 -1.03 -10.32 9.17
C LEU A 31 -1.94 -11.31 9.93
N PRO A 32 -2.29 -12.50 9.39
CA PRO A 32 -3.12 -13.47 10.11
C PRO A 32 -2.53 -13.90 11.45
N MET A 33 -1.21 -14.11 11.52
CA MET A 33 -0.54 -14.51 12.77
C MET A 33 -0.58 -13.41 13.83
N LEU A 34 -0.35 -12.16 13.43
CA LEU A 34 -0.46 -11.01 14.34
C LEU A 34 -1.90 -10.83 14.83
N VAL A 35 -2.87 -10.99 13.94
CA VAL A 35 -4.29 -10.89 14.28
C VAL A 35 -4.70 -12.01 15.25
N GLU A 36 -4.24 -13.24 15.05
CA GLU A 36 -4.56 -14.37 15.93
C GLU A 36 -4.02 -14.22 17.37
N SER A 37 -2.94 -13.46 17.56
CA SER A 37 -2.43 -13.12 18.90
C SER A 37 -3.38 -12.24 19.73
N VAL A 38 -4.39 -11.65 19.09
CA VAL A 38 -5.33 -10.71 19.69
C VAL A 38 -6.70 -11.39 19.91
N SER A 39 -7.32 -11.12 21.06
CA SER A 39 -8.63 -11.68 21.38
C SER A 39 -9.71 -11.26 20.38
N ALA A 40 -10.75 -12.09 20.21
CA ALA A 40 -11.81 -11.87 19.21
C ALA A 40 -12.51 -10.50 19.35
N ASP A 41 -12.78 -10.07 20.58
CA ASP A 41 -13.41 -8.78 20.85
C ASP A 41 -12.51 -7.60 20.46
N VAL A 42 -11.22 -7.69 20.77
CA VAL A 42 -10.24 -6.64 20.42
C VAL A 42 -10.04 -6.57 18.91
N ARG A 43 -10.03 -7.71 18.20
CA ARG A 43 -10.00 -7.73 16.73
C ARG A 43 -11.20 -7.04 16.11
N ALA A 44 -12.40 -7.30 16.62
CA ALA A 44 -13.62 -6.65 16.14
C ALA A 44 -13.60 -5.13 16.41
N MET A 45 -13.18 -4.71 17.60
CA MET A 45 -12.97 -3.29 17.91
C MET A 45 -11.94 -2.65 16.98
N LEU A 46 -10.82 -3.34 16.72
CA LEU A 46 -9.75 -2.85 15.86
C LEU A 46 -10.20 -2.71 14.41
N ALA A 47 -10.92 -3.70 13.87
CA ALA A 47 -11.47 -3.64 12.53
C ALA A 47 -12.41 -2.43 12.36
N LEU A 48 -13.28 -2.16 13.34
CA LEU A 48 -14.19 -1.03 13.34
C LEU A 48 -13.47 0.32 13.48
N PHE A 49 -12.41 0.37 14.28
CA PHE A 49 -11.53 1.54 14.39
C PHE A 49 -10.83 1.85 13.06
N CYS A 50 -10.27 0.82 12.41
CA CYS A 50 -9.59 0.95 11.12
C CYS A 50 -10.57 1.30 9.98
N TYR A 51 -11.81 0.81 10.02
CA TYR A 51 -12.79 1.02 8.95
C TYR A 51 -13.18 2.50 8.78
N ARG A 52 -13.15 3.29 9.86
CA ARG A 52 -13.43 4.73 9.81
C ARG A 52 -12.30 5.57 9.19
N ARG A 53 -11.11 4.98 9.03
CA ARG A 53 -9.92 5.66 8.52
C ARG A 53 -9.64 5.17 7.10
N SER A 54 -9.74 6.05 6.11
CA SER A 54 -9.55 5.71 4.69
C SER A 54 -8.22 4.99 4.42
N HIS A 55 -7.12 5.45 5.02
CA HIS A 55 -5.80 4.85 4.86
C HIS A 55 -5.64 3.47 5.54
N LEU A 56 -6.52 3.10 6.48
CA LEU A 56 -6.54 1.80 7.13
C LEU A 56 -7.67 0.90 6.63
N HIS A 57 -8.45 1.34 5.63
CA HIS A 57 -9.65 0.63 5.22
C HIS A 57 -9.32 -0.80 4.72
N ALA A 58 -8.28 -0.96 3.91
CA ALA A 58 -7.86 -2.29 3.44
C ALA A 58 -7.49 -3.23 4.60
N LEU A 59 -6.78 -2.69 5.61
CA LEU A 59 -6.45 -3.41 6.83
C LEU A 59 -7.71 -3.78 7.63
N ALA A 60 -8.69 -2.88 7.72
CA ALA A 60 -9.96 -3.13 8.39
C ALA A 60 -10.71 -4.33 7.80
N VAL A 61 -10.79 -4.41 6.48
CA VAL A 61 -11.44 -5.52 5.77
C VAL A 61 -10.68 -6.84 5.99
N ALA A 62 -9.34 -6.78 5.92
CA ALA A 62 -8.50 -7.95 6.16
C ALA A 62 -8.64 -8.50 7.59
N ILE A 63 -8.65 -7.63 8.61
CA ILE A 63 -8.88 -8.05 10.00
C ILE A 63 -10.29 -8.60 10.17
N ALA A 64 -11.30 -7.94 9.57
CA ALA A 64 -12.70 -8.36 9.62
C ALA A 64 -12.93 -9.75 9.00
N ALA A 65 -12.09 -10.19 8.05
CA ALA A 65 -12.16 -11.55 7.49
C ALA A 65 -11.88 -12.65 8.54
N SER A 66 -11.12 -12.32 9.60
CA SER A 66 -10.83 -13.22 10.72
C SER A 66 -11.87 -13.14 11.86
N CYS A 67 -12.80 -12.19 11.80
CA CYS A 67 -13.82 -11.96 12.81
C CYS A 67 -15.11 -12.72 12.50
N THR A 68 -15.89 -13.04 13.53
CA THR A 68 -17.26 -13.52 13.34
C THR A 68 -18.21 -12.35 13.16
N GLU A 69 -19.29 -12.57 12.40
CA GLU A 69 -20.33 -11.57 12.18
C GLU A 69 -20.94 -11.06 13.49
N ARG A 70 -21.17 -11.96 14.46
CA ARG A 70 -21.71 -11.59 15.78
C ARG A 70 -20.84 -10.58 16.51
N HIS A 71 -19.52 -10.77 16.57
CA HIS A 71 -18.64 -9.82 17.26
C HIS A 71 -18.66 -8.44 16.58
N LEU A 72 -18.62 -8.40 15.25
CA LEU A 72 -18.69 -7.14 14.51
C LEU A 72 -20.02 -6.42 14.71
N ILE A 73 -21.15 -7.12 14.68
CA ILE A 73 -22.48 -6.53 14.91
C ILE A 73 -22.65 -6.09 16.37
N GLN A 74 -22.16 -6.86 17.34
CA GLN A 74 -22.29 -6.51 18.75
C GLN A 74 -21.58 -5.20 19.10
N LEU A 75 -20.42 -4.95 18.47
CA LEU A 75 -19.60 -3.76 18.73
C LEU A 75 -19.91 -2.59 17.78
N GLY A 76 -20.19 -2.87 16.51
CA GLY A 76 -20.36 -1.87 15.44
C GLY A 76 -21.76 -1.77 14.83
N GLY A 77 -22.72 -2.56 15.30
CA GLY A 77 -24.10 -2.55 14.81
C GLY A 77 -24.20 -2.75 13.30
N ARG A 78 -24.88 -1.82 12.62
CA ARG A 78 -25.04 -1.83 11.16
C ARG A 78 -23.71 -1.77 10.43
N VAL A 79 -22.75 -0.98 10.92
CA VAL A 79 -21.40 -0.87 10.33
C VAL A 79 -20.68 -2.21 10.42
N GLY A 80 -20.87 -2.93 11.53
CA GLY A 80 -20.32 -4.28 11.71
C GLY A 80 -20.85 -5.28 10.69
N SER A 81 -22.16 -5.27 10.42
CA SER A 81 -22.77 -6.11 9.40
C SER A 81 -22.26 -5.78 7.99
N THR A 82 -22.15 -4.49 7.63
CA THR A 82 -21.59 -4.10 6.33
C THR A 82 -20.13 -4.48 6.19
N LEU A 83 -19.33 -4.31 7.25
CA LEU A 83 -17.91 -4.66 7.24
C LEU A 83 -17.71 -6.17 7.11
N TYR A 84 -18.57 -6.98 7.74
CA TYR A 84 -18.56 -8.43 7.58
C TYR A 84 -18.91 -8.85 6.14
N ALA A 85 -19.92 -8.23 5.53
CA ALA A 85 -20.25 -8.49 4.13
C ALA A 85 -19.07 -8.14 3.20
N LEU A 86 -18.47 -6.96 3.38
CA LEU A 86 -17.29 -6.51 2.62
C LEU A 86 -16.09 -7.45 2.77
N SER A 87 -15.87 -8.05 3.94
CA SER A 87 -14.76 -8.98 4.14
C SER A 87 -14.97 -10.36 3.51
N ARG A 88 -16.23 -10.69 3.18
CA ARG A 88 -16.62 -11.94 2.50
C ARG A 88 -16.79 -11.80 1.00
N GLU A 89 -16.92 -10.57 0.49
CA GLU A 89 -16.91 -10.34 -0.94
C GLU A 89 -15.61 -10.91 -1.53
N PRO A 90 -15.68 -11.83 -2.50
CA PRO A 90 -14.48 -12.37 -3.12
C PRO A 90 -13.72 -11.20 -3.70
N ALA A 91 -12.49 -11.00 -3.23
CA ALA A 91 -11.60 -9.92 -3.63
C ALA A 91 -11.27 -10.03 -5.13
N ALA A 92 -12.22 -9.69 -5.99
CA ALA A 92 -11.98 -9.41 -7.38
C ALA A 92 -11.16 -8.12 -7.42
N ARG A 93 -9.84 -8.26 -7.28
CA ARG A 93 -8.81 -7.22 -7.44
C ARG A 93 -8.74 -6.18 -6.33
N SER A 94 -8.30 -6.61 -5.15
CA SER A 94 -7.32 -5.80 -4.41
C SER A 94 -5.95 -6.42 -4.62
N ALA A 95 -5.47 -6.39 -5.88
CA ALA A 95 -4.03 -6.40 -6.09
C ALA A 95 -3.48 -5.24 -5.26
N PRO A 96 -2.38 -5.40 -4.51
CA PRO A 96 -1.75 -4.26 -3.88
C PRO A 96 -1.60 -3.21 -4.97
N SER A 97 -2.09 -2.00 -4.73
CA SER A 97 -1.72 -0.86 -5.53
C SER A 97 -0.23 -0.61 -5.26
N SER A 98 0.62 -1.49 -5.79
CA SER A 98 1.93 -1.11 -6.25
C SER A 98 1.63 -0.08 -7.32
N SER A 99 1.58 1.18 -6.90
CA SER A 99 1.48 2.38 -7.72
C SER A 99 2.66 2.52 -8.70
N TYR A 100 3.48 1.48 -8.85
CA TYR A 100 4.46 1.30 -9.91
C TYR A 100 3.91 0.61 -11.17
N GLY A 101 2.66 0.14 -11.19
CA GLY A 101 2.10 -0.60 -12.33
C GLY A 101 1.40 0.23 -13.43
N HIS A 102 1.23 1.55 -13.26
CA HIS A 102 0.49 2.41 -14.21
C HIS A 102 1.38 3.43 -14.94
N ARG A 103 2.70 3.36 -14.77
CA ARG A 103 3.59 4.13 -15.64
C ARG A 103 3.62 3.41 -16.98
N LYS A 104 3.23 4.12 -18.05
CA LYS A 104 3.52 3.69 -19.41
C LYS A 104 5.02 3.34 -19.48
N PRO A 105 5.43 2.22 -20.10
CA PRO A 105 6.84 1.88 -20.19
C PRO A 105 7.60 3.07 -20.78
N ILE A 106 8.65 3.51 -20.09
CA ILE A 106 9.55 4.53 -20.61
C ILE A 106 10.32 3.85 -21.74
N THR A 107 9.93 4.12 -22.98
CA THR A 107 10.68 3.66 -24.15
C THR A 107 11.87 4.59 -24.34
N LEU A 108 13.09 4.07 -24.22
CA LEU A 108 14.27 4.79 -24.69
C LEU A 108 14.16 4.95 -26.22
N SER A 109 14.41 6.17 -26.72
CA SER A 109 14.50 6.42 -28.16
C SER A 109 15.71 5.67 -28.70
N THR A 110 15.48 4.61 -29.45
CA THR A 110 16.54 3.84 -30.15
C THR A 110 17.00 4.53 -31.43
N LYS A 111 16.66 5.81 -31.63
CA LYS A 111 17.11 6.56 -32.79
C LYS A 111 18.64 6.70 -32.71
N PRO A 112 19.41 6.11 -33.64
CA PRO A 112 20.85 6.30 -33.65
C PRO A 112 21.12 7.80 -33.80
N LEU A 113 22.06 8.32 -33.01
CA LEU A 113 22.55 9.70 -33.14
C LEU A 113 22.92 9.92 -34.61
N SER A 114 22.40 11.02 -35.19
CA SER A 114 22.72 11.41 -36.56
C SER A 114 24.23 11.42 -36.73
N THR A 115 24.72 10.73 -37.76
CA THR A 115 26.13 10.70 -38.15
C THR A 115 26.69 12.13 -38.14
N PHE A 116 27.72 12.36 -37.34
CA PHE A 116 28.48 13.60 -37.38
C PHE A 116 28.97 13.82 -38.82
N ALA A 117 28.72 15.00 -39.37
CA ALA A 117 29.26 15.39 -40.67
C ALA A 117 30.80 15.31 -40.60
N PRO A 118 31.48 14.72 -41.59
CA PRO A 118 32.93 14.75 -41.66
C PRO A 118 33.40 16.21 -41.66
N ILE A 119 34.36 16.50 -40.79
CA ILE A 119 35.08 17.78 -40.81
C ILE A 119 36.03 17.66 -42.00
N GLU A 120 35.82 18.49 -43.02
CA GLU A 120 36.76 18.65 -44.12
C GLU A 120 37.98 19.39 -43.57
N ASP A 121 39.03 18.66 -43.20
CA ASP A 121 40.36 19.23 -42.95
C ASP A 121 40.95 19.64 -44.30
N GLU A 122 40.73 20.90 -44.68
CA GLU A 122 41.51 21.56 -45.73
C GLU A 122 42.91 21.83 -45.15
N ILE A 123 43.80 20.87 -45.32
CA ILE A 123 45.22 20.99 -44.98
C ILE A 123 45.84 21.88 -46.04
N ASP A 124 46.08 23.14 -45.71
CA ASP A 124 46.87 24.05 -46.54
C ASP A 124 48.35 23.65 -46.45
N ASP A 125 48.83 22.96 -47.49
CA ASP A 125 50.23 22.65 -47.74
C ASP A 125 50.99 23.94 -48.12
N GLU A 126 51.55 24.66 -47.15
CA GLU A 126 52.71 25.52 -47.39
C GLU A 126 53.93 24.99 -46.62
N VAL A 127 54.65 24.10 -47.30
CA VAL A 127 56.03 23.74 -46.99
C VAL A 127 56.96 24.80 -47.57
N GLU A 128 57.51 25.68 -46.73
CA GLU A 128 58.82 26.26 -47.01
C GLU A 128 59.78 25.96 -45.86
N ALA A 129 60.72 25.06 -46.16
CA ALA A 129 61.91 24.80 -45.38
C ALA A 129 62.90 25.97 -45.52
N VAL A 130 63.80 26.14 -44.54
CA VAL A 130 65.27 26.14 -44.70
C VAL A 130 65.97 26.61 -43.41
N THR A 131 66.55 25.61 -42.74
CA THR A 131 67.87 25.51 -42.09
C THR A 131 68.43 26.56 -41.11
N ALA A 132 68.91 25.98 -39.99
CA ALA A 132 70.20 26.19 -39.29
C ALA A 132 70.42 27.49 -38.50
#